data_AF-A0A1G4P9F5-F1
#
_entry.id   AF-A0A1G4P9F5-F1
#
_cell.length_a   1.000
_cell.length_b   1.000
_cell.length_c   1.000
_cell.angle_alpha   90.00
_cell.angle_beta   90.00
_cell.angle_gamma   90.00
#
_symmetry.space_group_name_H-M   'P 1'
#
loop_
_entity.id
_entity.type
_entity.pdbx_description
1 polymer ?
#
loop_
_entity_poly.entity_id
_entity_poly.type
_entity_poly.pdbx_seq_one_letter_code
_entity_poly.pdbx_strand_id
1 'polypeptide(L)'
;MAKRNKHPYEKLNIGIVEQYSKIVPRSELQQWLDKGWLEAPGYAGFLYEAEDHETMLLGIPQRLTDGGPERLIGAEIVDFGANYGTYGMGGPGFFGLTLVTPEGEERTLVYAVWESAEYILLDDRVLSCHPSHYGRFHPWLSDYANGDIPNWDELTGELIGAKIESAVVAEDTLSIRIRSRNQPRTLEYTKKDGRLPPMGNGNRRKAAFRQGVIGDYLLLVEDGTVLHV
;
A
#
# COMPACT_ATOMS: atom_id res chain seq x y z
N MET A 1 -27.83 -15.14 -24.74
CA MET A 1 -26.85 -14.83 -23.68
C MET A 1 -27.04 -13.38 -23.27
N ALA A 2 -27.58 -13.14 -22.07
CA ALA A 2 -27.70 -11.79 -21.55
C ALA A 2 -26.30 -11.19 -21.39
N LYS A 3 -26.08 -9.96 -21.86
CA LYS A 3 -24.87 -9.21 -21.52
C LYS A 3 -24.83 -9.12 -20.00
N ARG A 4 -23.90 -9.83 -19.36
CA ARG A 4 -23.57 -9.61 -17.95
C ARG A 4 -23.21 -8.13 -17.84
N ASN A 5 -24.06 -7.33 -17.20
CA ASN A 5 -23.72 -5.94 -16.93
C ASN A 5 -22.42 -5.97 -16.13
N LYS A 6 -21.35 -5.38 -16.69
CA LYS A 6 -20.07 -5.30 -15.98
C LYS A 6 -20.29 -4.51 -14.70
N HIS A 7 -19.85 -5.07 -13.58
CA HIS A 7 -19.95 -4.40 -12.30
C HIS A 7 -19.17 -3.07 -12.37
N PRO A 8 -19.70 -1.95 -11.84
CA PRO A 8 -19.07 -0.64 -12.01
C PRO A 8 -17.65 -0.57 -11.43
N TYR A 9 -17.32 -1.43 -10.47
CA TYR A 9 -16.01 -1.50 -9.80
C TYR A 9 -15.10 -2.62 -10.34
N GLU A 10 -15.44 -3.25 -11.48
CA GLU A 10 -14.57 -4.26 -12.11
C GLU A 10 -13.31 -3.65 -12.77
N LYS A 11 -13.22 -2.32 -12.91
CA LYS A 11 -12.08 -1.58 -13.51
C LYS A 11 -11.87 -0.20 -12.88
N LEU A 12 -11.19 -0.15 -11.74
CA LEU A 12 -10.90 1.08 -11.00
C LEU A 12 -9.91 2.01 -11.72
N ASN A 13 -9.01 1.45 -12.54
CA ASN A 13 -7.94 2.17 -13.24
C ASN A 13 -7.09 3.07 -12.30
N ILE A 14 -6.81 2.60 -11.08
CA ILE A 14 -5.97 3.30 -10.11
C ILE A 14 -4.55 2.76 -10.23
N GLY A 15 -3.76 3.37 -11.12
CA GLY A 15 -2.47 2.81 -11.50
C GLY A 15 -2.63 1.43 -12.14
N ILE A 16 -2.09 0.40 -11.47
CA ILE A 16 -2.26 -1.00 -11.88
C ILE A 16 -3.36 -1.73 -11.11
N VAL A 17 -4.01 -1.08 -10.14
CA VAL A 17 -5.12 -1.68 -9.39
C VAL A 17 -6.35 -1.72 -10.29
N GLU A 18 -6.78 -2.94 -10.61
CA GLU A 18 -7.98 -3.18 -11.39
C GLU A 18 -9.21 -3.20 -10.49
N GLN A 19 -9.12 -3.83 -9.31
CA GLN A 19 -10.27 -4.08 -8.44
C GLN A 19 -9.89 -3.97 -6.96
N TYR A 20 -10.87 -3.68 -6.12
CA TYR A 20 -10.75 -3.59 -4.68
C TYR A 20 -11.89 -4.38 -4.05
N SER A 21 -11.58 -5.44 -3.31
CA SER A 21 -12.59 -6.38 -2.82
C SER A 21 -12.45 -6.70 -1.34
N LYS A 22 -13.53 -7.26 -0.80
CA LYS A 22 -13.61 -7.80 0.56
C LYS A 22 -14.53 -9.02 0.59
N ILE A 23 -14.14 -10.06 1.31
CA ILE A 23 -15.06 -11.15 1.67
C ILE A 23 -15.60 -10.86 3.06
N VAL A 24 -16.92 -10.95 3.23
CA VAL A 24 -17.58 -10.71 4.51
C VAL A 24 -18.65 -11.78 4.79
N PRO A 25 -18.93 -12.09 6.07
CA PRO A 25 -20.10 -12.88 6.42
C PRO A 25 -21.39 -12.24 5.91
N ARG A 26 -22.36 -13.04 5.47
CA ARG A 26 -23.66 -12.50 5.02
C ARG A 26 -24.39 -11.70 6.09
N SER A 27 -24.16 -11.99 7.37
CA SER A 27 -24.71 -11.22 8.50
C SER A 27 -24.22 -9.76 8.53
N GLU A 28 -23.08 -9.48 7.90
CA GLU A 28 -22.48 -8.15 7.82
C GLU A 28 -22.77 -7.44 6.50
N LEU A 29 -23.49 -8.05 5.56
CA LEU A 29 -23.70 -7.48 4.22
C LEU A 29 -24.26 -6.06 4.29
N GLN A 30 -25.32 -5.84 5.08
CA GLN A 30 -26.02 -4.56 5.10
C GLN A 30 -25.13 -3.40 5.57
N GLN A 31 -24.30 -3.60 6.61
CA GLN A 31 -23.40 -2.55 7.10
C GLN A 31 -22.38 -2.10 6.04
N TRP A 32 -21.97 -3.00 5.14
CA TRP A 32 -21.03 -2.68 4.07
C TRP A 32 -21.72 -2.04 2.87
N LEU A 33 -22.93 -2.48 2.53
CA LEU A 33 -23.75 -1.80 1.51
C LEU A 33 -24.04 -0.35 1.91
N ASP A 34 -24.32 -0.09 3.19
CA ASP A 34 -24.53 1.26 3.72
C ASP A 34 -23.27 2.14 3.62
N LYS A 35 -22.07 1.52 3.60
CA LYS A 35 -20.78 2.18 3.34
C LYS A 35 -20.46 2.36 1.84
N GLY A 36 -21.38 1.99 0.94
CA GLY A 36 -21.22 2.16 -0.52
C GLY A 36 -20.49 1.01 -1.22
N TRP A 37 -20.26 -0.11 -0.54
CA TRP A 37 -19.81 -1.35 -1.18
C TRP A 37 -20.94 -1.97 -1.99
N LEU A 38 -20.57 -2.78 -2.99
CA LEU A 38 -21.51 -3.47 -3.85
C LEU A 38 -21.26 -4.97 -3.80
N GLU A 39 -22.32 -5.74 -3.60
CA GLU A 39 -22.25 -7.19 -3.66
C GLU A 39 -21.90 -7.65 -5.07
N ALA A 40 -20.93 -8.57 -5.18
CA ALA A 40 -20.49 -9.17 -6.43
C ALA A 40 -20.58 -10.71 -6.35
N PRO A 41 -21.80 -11.29 -6.36
CA PRO A 41 -21.99 -12.73 -6.23
C PRO A 41 -21.26 -13.50 -7.35
N GLY A 42 -20.53 -14.54 -6.98
CA GLY A 42 -19.79 -15.39 -7.93
C GLY A 42 -18.57 -14.70 -8.57
N TYR A 43 -18.08 -13.60 -7.99
CA TYR A 43 -16.74 -13.11 -8.28
C TYR A 43 -15.70 -13.98 -7.56
N ALA A 44 -14.70 -14.43 -8.31
CA ALA A 44 -13.53 -15.14 -7.79
C ALA A 44 -12.27 -14.55 -8.43
N GLY A 45 -11.26 -14.22 -7.62
CA GLY A 45 -9.98 -13.66 -8.09
C GLY A 45 -8.82 -14.28 -7.33
N PHE A 46 -7.82 -14.87 -8.01
CA PHE A 46 -6.59 -15.43 -7.40
C PHE A 46 -6.78 -16.13 -6.03
N LEU A 47 -7.57 -17.21 -6.00
CA LEU A 47 -7.90 -18.01 -4.78
C LEU A 47 -8.77 -17.29 -3.73
N TYR A 48 -9.20 -16.05 -3.98
CA TYR A 48 -10.21 -15.37 -3.16
C TYR A 48 -11.60 -15.67 -3.69
N GLU A 49 -12.26 -16.61 -3.01
CA GLU A 49 -13.65 -16.99 -3.24
C GLU A 49 -14.37 -17.02 -1.89
N ALA A 50 -15.58 -16.50 -1.86
CA ALA A 50 -16.41 -16.50 -0.65
C ALA A 50 -16.98 -17.90 -0.40
N GLU A 51 -17.02 -18.34 0.85
CA GLU A 51 -17.74 -19.56 1.23
C GLU A 51 -19.28 -19.36 1.17
N ASP A 52 -20.04 -20.45 1.29
CA ASP A 52 -21.52 -20.42 1.20
C ASP A 52 -22.19 -19.41 2.16
N HIS A 53 -21.58 -19.19 3.32
CA HIS A 53 -22.08 -18.28 4.36
C HIS A 53 -21.54 -16.84 4.25
N GLU A 54 -20.72 -16.59 3.24
CA GLU A 54 -20.07 -15.32 2.97
C GLU A 54 -20.56 -14.71 1.66
N THR A 55 -20.10 -13.50 1.38
CA THR A 55 -20.27 -12.88 0.08
C THR A 55 -19.08 -11.98 -0.24
N MET A 56 -18.80 -11.85 -1.53
CA MET A 56 -17.78 -10.95 -2.04
C MET A 56 -18.39 -9.58 -2.27
N LEU A 57 -17.68 -8.55 -1.82
CA LEU A 57 -18.00 -7.16 -2.06
C LEU A 57 -16.90 -6.52 -2.90
N LEU A 58 -17.30 -5.60 -3.78
CA LEU A 58 -16.40 -4.70 -4.49
C LEU A 58 -16.64 -3.27 -4.01
N GLY A 59 -15.55 -2.50 -3.90
CA GLY A 59 -15.58 -1.11 -3.46
C GLY A 59 -14.66 -0.22 -4.29
N ILE A 60 -14.51 1.02 -3.84
CA ILE A 60 -13.51 1.96 -4.33
C ILE A 60 -12.64 2.35 -3.11
N PRO A 61 -11.32 2.13 -3.15
CA PRO A 61 -10.45 2.53 -2.06
C PRO A 61 -10.34 4.06 -2.05
N GLN A 62 -10.20 4.65 -0.87
CA GLN A 62 -10.11 6.10 -0.76
C GLN A 62 -8.71 6.57 -1.14
N ARG A 63 -8.60 7.46 -2.12
CA ARG A 63 -7.31 8.07 -2.47
C ARG A 63 -6.98 9.19 -1.49
N LEU A 64 -5.69 9.42 -1.27
CA LEU A 64 -5.24 10.55 -0.47
C LEU A 64 -5.60 11.89 -1.13
N THR A 65 -5.70 11.95 -2.47
CA THR A 65 -6.21 13.12 -3.19
C THR A 65 -7.66 13.48 -2.81
N ASP A 66 -8.49 12.48 -2.50
CA ASP A 66 -9.91 12.69 -2.19
C ASP A 66 -10.13 13.06 -0.72
N GLY A 67 -9.35 12.46 0.18
CA GLY A 67 -9.51 12.60 1.63
C GLY A 67 -8.56 13.60 2.30
N GLY A 68 -7.46 13.96 1.64
CA GLY A 68 -6.39 14.79 2.19
C GLY A 68 -5.43 14.04 3.13
N PRO A 69 -4.16 14.49 3.23
CA PRO A 69 -3.14 13.89 4.10
C PRO A 69 -3.41 14.08 5.60
N GLU A 70 -4.27 15.04 5.99
CA GLU A 70 -4.63 15.33 7.37
C GLU A 70 -5.26 14.14 8.11
N ARG A 71 -5.88 13.21 7.37
CA ARG A 71 -6.49 11.99 7.94
C ARG A 71 -5.46 11.02 8.53
N LEU A 72 -4.18 11.20 8.19
CA LEU A 72 -3.08 10.40 8.74
C LEU A 72 -2.61 10.93 10.09
N ILE A 73 -2.88 12.21 10.40
CA ILE A 73 -2.28 12.90 11.54
C ILE A 73 -2.83 12.32 12.85
N GLY A 74 -1.93 12.03 13.78
CA GLY A 74 -2.24 11.44 15.07
C GLY A 74 -2.35 9.92 15.06
N ALA A 75 -2.43 9.29 13.89
CA ALA A 75 -2.47 7.84 13.79
C ALA A 75 -1.14 7.21 14.22
N GLU A 76 -1.24 6.04 14.85
CA GLU A 76 -0.10 5.20 15.24
C GLU A 76 0.13 4.12 14.18
N ILE A 77 1.38 3.94 13.77
CA ILE A 77 1.77 2.85 12.88
C ILE A 77 1.87 1.57 13.70
N VAL A 78 0.99 0.62 13.45
CA VAL A 78 0.91 -0.65 14.20
C VAL A 78 1.47 -1.84 13.43
N ASP A 79 1.54 -1.74 12.11
CA ASP A 79 2.13 -2.75 11.24
C ASP A 79 2.57 -2.13 9.89
N PHE A 80 3.36 -2.88 9.13
CA PHE A 80 3.65 -2.56 7.74
C PHE A 80 3.97 -3.83 6.95
N GLY A 81 3.89 -3.74 5.63
CA GLY A 81 4.18 -4.86 4.75
C GLY A 81 4.45 -4.41 3.33
N ALA A 82 5.15 -5.24 2.56
CA ALA A 82 5.48 -4.98 1.16
C ALA A 82 4.56 -5.70 0.16
N ASN A 83 3.45 -6.32 0.62
CA ASN A 83 2.64 -7.24 -0.19
C ASN A 83 1.12 -6.99 -0.08
N TYR A 84 0.65 -5.75 -0.16
CA TYR A 84 -0.79 -5.41 -0.06
C TYR A 84 -1.60 -5.58 -1.37
N GLY A 85 -1.19 -6.45 -2.31
CA GLY A 85 -1.91 -6.74 -3.55
C GLY A 85 -1.81 -8.21 -3.97
N THR A 86 -2.77 -8.70 -4.75
CA THR A 86 -2.81 -10.11 -5.17
C THR A 86 -1.69 -10.47 -6.14
N TYR A 87 -1.20 -11.72 -6.06
CA TYR A 87 -0.35 -12.27 -7.13
C TYR A 87 -0.14 -13.79 -7.15
N GLY A 88 0.21 -14.31 -8.34
CA GLY A 88 0.54 -15.72 -8.60
C GLY A 88 2.00 -16.11 -8.87
N MET A 89 2.99 -15.18 -9.01
CA MET A 89 4.41 -15.49 -9.34
C MET A 89 5.50 -14.44 -8.89
N GLY A 90 5.43 -13.78 -7.70
CA GLY A 90 6.21 -12.57 -7.28
C GLY A 90 5.66 -11.13 -7.57
N GLY A 91 4.70 -10.60 -6.78
CA GLY A 91 3.73 -9.53 -7.17
C GLY A 91 4.24 -8.08 -7.28
N PRO A 92 3.32 -7.09 -7.40
CA PRO A 92 3.69 -5.69 -7.61
C PRO A 92 4.40 -5.06 -6.41
N GLY A 93 4.48 -5.74 -5.26
CA GLY A 93 5.22 -5.26 -4.10
C GLY A 93 4.66 -3.95 -3.52
N PHE A 94 3.34 -3.88 -3.28
CA PHE A 94 2.71 -2.72 -2.66
C PHE A 94 3.06 -2.62 -1.18
N PHE A 95 3.70 -1.52 -0.81
CA PHE A 95 4.08 -1.18 0.53
C PHE A 95 2.92 -0.46 1.20
N GLY A 96 2.57 -0.93 2.39
CA GLY A 96 1.52 -0.34 3.20
C GLY A 96 1.96 -0.13 4.64
N LEU A 97 1.42 0.92 5.26
CA LEU A 97 1.48 1.16 6.69
C LEU A 97 0.09 0.93 7.27
N THR A 98 -0.06 -0.01 8.20
CA THR A 98 -1.29 -0.17 8.98
C THR A 98 -1.29 0.86 10.10
N LEU A 99 -2.34 1.66 10.13
CA LEU A 99 -2.51 2.83 10.99
C LEU A 99 -3.72 2.62 11.90
N VAL A 100 -3.58 2.93 13.18
CA VAL A 100 -4.70 3.04 14.11
C VAL A 100 -4.89 4.51 14.44
N THR A 101 -6.07 5.06 14.13
CA THR A 101 -6.40 6.46 14.44
C THR A 101 -6.58 6.67 15.95
N PRO A 102 -6.56 7.92 16.45
CA PRO A 102 -6.87 8.21 17.85
C PRO A 102 -8.25 7.69 18.32
N GLU A 103 -9.19 7.54 17.39
CA GLU A 103 -10.54 7.00 17.62
C GLU A 103 -10.58 5.46 17.63
N GLY A 104 -9.46 4.79 17.35
CA GLY A 104 -9.34 3.34 17.30
C GLY A 104 -9.73 2.72 15.96
N GLU A 105 -9.85 3.50 14.89
CA GLU A 105 -10.13 2.98 13.55
C GLU A 105 -8.83 2.48 12.90
N GLU A 106 -8.85 1.27 12.35
CA GLU A 106 -7.71 0.69 11.66
C GLU A 106 -7.84 0.84 10.13
N ARG A 107 -6.79 1.36 9.49
CA ARG A 107 -6.69 1.53 8.03
C ARG A 107 -5.26 1.31 7.57
N THR A 108 -5.09 0.79 6.37
CA THR A 108 -3.76 0.70 5.76
C THR A 108 -3.59 1.77 4.69
N LEU A 109 -2.54 2.59 4.83
CA LEU A 109 -2.07 3.48 3.76
C LEU A 109 -1.17 2.70 2.82
N VAL A 110 -1.65 2.38 1.63
CA VAL A 110 -0.95 1.59 0.60
C VAL A 110 -0.46 2.49 -0.52
N TYR A 111 0.81 2.36 -0.91
CA TYR A 111 1.33 2.99 -2.12
C TYR A 111 1.23 2.03 -3.31
N ALA A 112 0.20 2.23 -4.14
CA ALA A 112 -0.22 1.32 -5.20
C ALA A 112 0.57 1.50 -6.51
N VAL A 113 1.90 1.35 -6.42
CA VAL A 113 2.83 1.38 -7.57
C VAL A 113 3.74 0.15 -7.55
N TRP A 114 4.27 -0.23 -8.72
CA TRP A 114 5.17 -1.38 -8.83
C TRP A 114 6.46 -1.18 -8.02
N GLU A 115 6.86 -2.17 -7.23
CA GLU A 115 8.03 -2.16 -6.33
C GLU A 115 8.03 -0.95 -5.38
N SER A 116 6.86 -0.58 -4.86
CA SER A 116 6.66 0.68 -4.12
C SER A 116 7.60 0.89 -2.93
N ALA A 117 8.04 -0.16 -2.23
CA ALA A 117 9.02 -0.05 -1.15
C ALA A 117 10.36 0.55 -1.64
N GLU A 118 10.71 0.38 -2.92
CA GLU A 118 11.92 0.95 -3.53
C GLU A 118 11.78 2.44 -3.90
N TYR A 119 10.61 3.04 -3.64
CA TYR A 119 10.29 4.45 -3.87
C TYR A 119 10.07 5.23 -2.58
N ILE A 120 10.32 4.60 -1.42
CA ILE A 120 10.10 5.18 -0.10
C ILE A 120 11.44 5.32 0.62
N LEU A 121 11.64 6.46 1.26
CA LEU A 121 12.82 6.78 2.06
C LEU A 121 12.39 7.03 3.51
N LEU A 122 13.18 6.55 4.47
CA LEU A 122 13.15 6.96 5.86
C LEU A 122 14.49 7.61 6.17
N ASP A 123 14.46 8.91 6.52
CA ASP A 123 15.65 9.74 6.76
C ASP A 123 16.73 9.56 5.67
N ASP A 124 16.37 9.86 4.41
CA ASP A 124 17.23 9.74 3.22
C ASP A 124 17.66 8.32 2.80
N ARG A 125 17.29 7.28 3.56
CA ARG A 125 17.64 5.88 3.27
C ARG A 125 16.44 5.10 2.77
N VAL A 126 16.62 4.37 1.66
CA VAL A 126 15.54 3.63 0.99
C VAL A 126 15.04 2.46 1.84
N LEU A 127 13.73 2.18 1.82
CA LEU A 127 13.17 1.07 2.59
C LEU A 127 13.62 -0.28 2.07
N SER A 128 13.55 -0.49 0.75
CA SER A 128 13.99 -1.72 0.07
C SER A 128 14.66 -1.40 -1.28
N CYS A 129 15.41 -2.35 -1.83
CA CYS A 129 15.90 -2.28 -3.21
C CYS A 129 16.26 -3.66 -3.75
N HIS A 130 16.55 -3.75 -5.05
CA HIS A 130 17.02 -5.00 -5.62
C HIS A 130 18.32 -5.50 -4.92
N PRO A 131 18.46 -6.81 -4.62
CA PRO A 131 19.55 -7.36 -3.81
C PRO A 131 20.97 -7.07 -4.32
N SER A 132 21.12 -6.92 -5.64
CA SER A 132 22.42 -6.54 -6.24
C SER A 132 22.95 -5.17 -5.78
N HIS A 133 22.10 -4.34 -5.18
CA HIS A 133 22.44 -2.99 -4.72
C HIS A 133 22.60 -2.90 -3.19
N TYR A 134 22.37 -3.98 -2.44
CA TYR A 134 22.43 -4.01 -0.98
C TYR A 134 23.77 -3.54 -0.41
N GLY A 135 24.89 -3.99 -0.96
CA GLY A 135 26.22 -3.59 -0.46
C GLY A 135 26.51 -2.09 -0.59
N ARG A 136 25.79 -1.37 -1.48
CA ARG A 136 25.97 0.07 -1.69
C ARG A 136 24.94 0.90 -0.94
N PHE A 137 23.67 0.50 -0.98
CA PHE A 137 22.57 1.30 -0.45
C PHE A 137 22.13 0.88 0.95
N HIS A 138 22.43 -0.36 1.34
CA HIS A 138 22.07 -0.97 2.62
C HIS A 138 20.64 -0.57 3.03
N PRO A 139 19.58 -1.00 2.32
CA PRO A 139 18.21 -0.58 2.63
C PRO A 139 17.78 -0.92 4.06
N TRP A 140 16.69 -0.32 4.55
CA TRP A 140 16.17 -0.62 5.90
C TRP A 140 15.71 -2.08 6.05
N LEU A 141 15.24 -2.68 4.97
CA LEU A 141 14.82 -4.08 4.88
C LEU A 141 15.67 -4.84 3.86
N SER A 142 16.08 -6.05 4.22
CA SER A 142 16.53 -7.08 3.29
C SER A 142 15.61 -8.28 3.40
N ASP A 143 14.82 -8.50 2.36
CA ASP A 143 13.82 -9.56 2.23
C ASP A 143 14.26 -10.67 1.26
N TYR A 144 15.54 -10.66 0.86
CA TYR A 144 16.12 -11.64 -0.06
C TYR A 144 17.33 -12.33 0.56
N ALA A 145 17.07 -13.37 1.34
CA ALA A 145 18.12 -14.21 1.88
C ALA A 145 18.58 -15.19 0.80
N ASN A 146 19.87 -15.15 0.50
CA ASN A 146 20.56 -16.27 -0.11
C ASN A 146 21.85 -16.55 0.68
N GLY A 147 22.57 -17.62 0.37
CA GLY A 147 23.74 -18.05 1.16
C GLY A 147 24.81 -16.98 1.41
N ASP A 148 24.84 -15.91 0.61
CA ASP A 148 25.79 -14.81 0.69
C ASP A 148 25.19 -13.48 1.18
N ILE A 149 23.85 -13.38 1.23
CA ILE A 149 23.12 -12.17 1.60
C ILE A 149 22.20 -12.49 2.79
N PRO A 150 22.50 -11.99 3.99
CA PRO A 150 21.60 -12.16 5.12
C PRO A 150 20.33 -11.32 4.96
N ASN A 151 19.22 -11.77 5.55
CA ASN A 151 18.08 -10.90 5.81
C ASN A 151 18.40 -9.99 7.01
N TRP A 152 17.85 -8.79 6.98
CA TRP A 152 17.82 -7.90 8.13
C TRP A 152 16.56 -7.05 8.11
N ASP A 153 16.17 -6.62 9.30
CA ASP A 153 15.08 -5.69 9.52
C ASP A 153 15.54 -4.65 10.54
N GLU A 154 15.85 -3.47 10.03
CA GLU A 154 16.14 -2.30 10.85
C GLU A 154 14.95 -1.33 10.89
N LEU A 155 13.88 -1.61 10.12
CA LEU A 155 12.73 -0.72 9.94
C LEU A 155 11.71 -0.86 11.06
N THR A 156 11.45 -2.09 11.51
CA THR A 156 10.41 -2.39 12.51
C THR A 156 10.59 -1.59 13.78
N GLY A 157 11.83 -1.48 14.26
CA GLY A 157 12.14 -0.74 15.48
C GLY A 157 11.90 0.77 15.37
N GLU A 158 11.84 1.31 14.16
CA GLU A 158 11.67 2.73 13.87
C GLU A 158 10.22 3.08 13.51
N LEU A 159 9.46 2.17 12.89
CA LEU A 159 8.08 2.43 12.48
C LEU A 159 7.03 2.02 13.51
N ILE A 160 7.14 0.82 14.09
CA ILE A 160 6.06 0.29 14.93
C ILE A 160 5.95 1.10 16.24
N GLY A 161 4.74 1.56 16.54
CA GLY A 161 4.42 2.45 17.64
C GLY A 161 4.74 3.92 17.36
N ALA A 162 5.25 4.26 16.17
CA ALA A 162 5.50 5.65 15.80
C ALA A 162 4.18 6.38 15.50
N LYS A 163 4.09 7.63 15.94
CA LYS A 163 2.91 8.48 15.70
C LYS A 163 3.15 9.47 14.58
N ILE A 164 2.18 9.63 13.69
CA ILE A 164 2.23 10.61 12.62
C ILE A 164 1.97 12.00 13.19
N GLU A 165 2.95 12.90 13.08
CA GLU A 165 2.86 14.29 13.55
C GLU A 165 2.30 15.23 12.48
N SER A 166 2.67 14.99 11.22
CA SER A 166 2.24 15.79 10.09
C SER A 166 2.39 15.00 8.80
N ALA A 167 1.55 15.27 7.82
CA ALA A 167 1.66 14.74 6.47
C ALA A 167 1.44 15.87 5.46
N VAL A 168 2.29 15.92 4.44
CA VAL A 168 2.23 16.91 3.36
C VAL A 168 2.29 16.20 2.03
N VAL A 169 1.26 16.39 1.21
CA VAL A 169 1.20 15.86 -0.15
C VAL A 169 1.51 16.96 -1.16
N ALA A 170 2.36 16.65 -2.12
CA ALA A 170 2.67 17.47 -3.30
C ALA A 170 2.38 16.65 -4.57
N GLU A 171 2.72 17.19 -5.75
CA GLU A 171 2.49 16.50 -7.03
C GLU A 171 3.22 15.14 -7.10
N ASP A 172 4.48 15.11 -6.68
CA ASP A 172 5.38 13.98 -6.88
C ASP A 172 5.84 13.32 -5.56
N THR A 173 5.45 13.87 -4.40
CA THR A 173 5.92 13.42 -3.08
C THR A 173 4.84 13.46 -2.01
N LEU A 174 4.87 12.51 -1.09
CA LEU A 174 4.20 12.58 0.22
C LEU A 174 5.28 12.51 1.29
N SER A 175 5.35 13.53 2.14
CA SER A 175 6.24 13.57 3.29
C SER A 175 5.42 13.39 4.56
N ILE A 176 5.72 12.35 5.34
CA ILE A 176 5.12 12.07 6.63
C ILE A 176 6.20 12.24 7.70
N ARG A 177 5.97 13.15 8.64
CA ARG A 177 6.79 13.27 9.84
C ARG A 177 6.22 12.36 10.91
N ILE A 178 7.04 11.48 11.45
CA ILE A 178 6.66 10.56 12.53
C ILE A 178 7.52 10.80 13.77
N ARG A 179 6.97 10.48 14.94
CA ARG A 179 7.72 10.42 16.20
C ARG A 179 7.96 8.97 16.58
N SER A 180 9.22 8.55 16.49
CA SER A 180 9.65 7.20 16.90
C SER A 180 10.63 7.31 18.06
N ARG A 181 10.38 6.61 19.17
CA ARG A 181 11.27 6.62 20.36
C ARG A 181 11.67 8.04 20.82
N ASN A 182 10.74 9.00 20.74
CA ASN A 182 10.94 10.44 21.01
C ASN A 182 11.88 11.17 20.04
N GLN A 183 12.24 10.57 18.90
CA GLN A 183 13.00 11.22 17.83
C GLN A 183 12.08 11.48 16.63
N PRO A 184 12.12 12.69 16.05
CA PRO A 184 11.42 12.96 14.80
C PRO A 184 12.14 12.26 13.65
N ARG A 185 11.38 11.59 12.80
CA ARG A 185 11.84 10.93 11.58
C ARG A 185 10.97 11.39 10.41
N THR A 186 11.48 11.27 9.19
CA THR A 186 10.71 11.61 7.98
C THR A 186 10.62 10.41 7.05
N LEU A 187 9.39 10.00 6.76
CA LEU A 187 9.05 9.09 5.68
C LEU A 187 8.70 9.89 4.43
N GLU A 188 9.35 9.58 3.31
CA GLU A 188 9.10 10.23 2.02
C GLU A 188 8.71 9.17 0.99
N TYR A 189 7.48 9.25 0.51
CA TYR A 189 7.02 8.52 -0.68
C TYR A 189 7.30 9.39 -1.89
N THR A 190 7.90 8.83 -2.93
CA THR A 190 8.33 9.61 -4.09
C THR A 190 7.88 8.97 -5.39
N LYS A 191 7.47 9.78 -6.37
CA LYS A 191 7.34 9.35 -7.76
C LYS A 191 8.71 8.99 -8.34
N LYS A 192 9.72 9.79 -8.00
CA LYS A 192 11.10 9.65 -8.45
C LYS A 192 12.01 10.51 -7.58
N ASP A 193 13.15 9.97 -7.18
CA ASP A 193 14.17 10.72 -6.44
C ASP A 193 15.57 10.27 -6.89
N GLY A 194 16.56 11.17 -6.82
CA GLY A 194 17.95 10.88 -7.17
C GLY A 194 18.67 9.96 -6.17
N ARG A 195 18.15 9.85 -4.94
CA ARG A 195 18.60 8.94 -3.89
C ARG A 195 18.18 7.49 -4.15
N LEU A 196 17.16 7.26 -4.99
CA LEU A 196 16.65 5.92 -5.23
C LEU A 196 17.69 5.05 -5.96
N PRO A 197 17.85 3.77 -5.54
CA PRO A 197 18.73 2.84 -6.23
C PRO A 197 18.32 2.61 -7.68
N PRO A 198 19.26 2.28 -8.59
CA PRO A 198 18.93 1.79 -9.91
C PRO A 198 18.04 0.54 -9.85
N MET A 199 17.33 0.24 -10.95
CA MET A 199 16.60 -1.01 -11.09
C MET A 199 17.56 -2.21 -11.04
N GLY A 200 17.03 -3.43 -10.86
CA GLY A 200 17.86 -4.65 -10.77
C GLY A 200 18.79 -4.88 -11.96
N ASN A 201 18.39 -4.44 -13.16
CA ASN A 201 19.23 -4.48 -14.37
C ASN A 201 20.26 -3.34 -14.48
N GLY A 202 20.44 -2.52 -13.44
CA GLY A 202 21.40 -1.42 -13.38
C GLY A 202 20.96 -0.13 -14.08
N ASN A 203 19.84 -0.12 -14.79
CA ASN A 203 19.31 1.09 -15.40
C ASN A 203 18.78 2.06 -14.34
N ARG A 204 18.78 3.36 -14.65
CA ARG A 204 18.20 4.39 -13.78
C ARG A 204 16.76 4.05 -13.38
N ARG A 205 16.42 4.30 -12.11
CA ARG A 205 15.06 4.17 -11.60
C ARG A 205 14.10 5.02 -12.46
N LYS A 206 13.03 4.38 -12.91
CA LYS A 206 11.95 5.05 -13.65
C LYS A 206 11.07 5.81 -12.67
N ALA A 207 10.19 6.65 -13.19
CA ALA A 207 9.12 7.21 -12.35
C ALA A 207 8.14 6.09 -11.98
N ALA A 208 7.67 6.07 -10.74
CA ALA A 208 6.70 5.10 -10.21
C ALA A 208 5.39 5.12 -11.01
N PHE A 209 4.98 6.29 -11.48
CA PHE A 209 3.81 6.50 -12.32
C PHE A 209 4.06 7.60 -13.38
N ARG A 210 3.23 7.61 -14.42
CA ARG A 210 3.39 8.51 -15.59
C ARG A 210 2.46 9.72 -15.60
N GLN A 211 1.28 9.61 -15.00
CA GLN A 211 0.22 10.63 -15.06
C GLN A 211 -0.39 10.79 -13.66
N GLY A 212 -1.08 11.90 -13.43
CA GLY A 212 -1.68 12.20 -12.13
C GLY A 212 -0.64 12.65 -11.10
N VAL A 213 -1.09 12.72 -9.85
CA VAL A 213 -0.30 13.13 -8.69
C VAL A 213 -0.12 11.96 -7.74
N ILE A 214 0.89 11.99 -6.85
CA ILE A 214 1.18 10.86 -5.96
C ILE A 214 -0.01 10.46 -5.08
N GLY A 215 -0.84 11.44 -4.68
CA GLY A 215 -2.06 11.20 -3.91
C GLY A 215 -3.07 10.28 -4.60
N ASP A 216 -3.03 10.17 -5.93
CA ASP A 216 -3.91 9.28 -6.70
C ASP A 216 -3.53 7.80 -6.56
N TYR A 217 -2.29 7.54 -6.12
CA TYR A 217 -1.69 6.23 -5.96
C TYR A 217 -1.51 5.84 -4.49
N LEU A 218 -1.89 6.71 -3.56
CA LEU A 218 -1.85 6.49 -2.11
C LEU A 218 -3.27 6.19 -1.63
N LEU A 219 -3.51 4.94 -1.24
CA LEU A 219 -4.84 4.41 -0.97
C LEU A 219 -4.98 4.10 0.51
N LEU A 220 -6.04 4.63 1.13
CA LEU A 220 -6.50 4.17 2.43
C LEU A 220 -7.46 3.00 2.20
N VAL A 221 -7.05 1.82 2.65
CA VAL A 221 -7.82 0.59 2.52
C VAL A 221 -8.24 0.08 3.90
N GLU A 222 -9.43 -0.49 3.96
CA GLU A 222 -9.99 -1.19 5.11
C GLU A 222 -9.20 -2.48 5.43
N ASP A 223 -9.19 -2.90 6.70
CA ASP A 223 -8.67 -4.22 7.08
C ASP A 223 -9.40 -5.35 6.32
N GLY A 224 -8.68 -6.44 6.05
CA GLY A 224 -9.18 -7.64 5.38
C GLY A 224 -9.65 -7.38 3.95
N THR A 225 -9.14 -6.35 3.29
CA THR A 225 -9.43 -6.05 1.88
C THR A 225 -8.27 -6.37 0.97
N VAL A 226 -8.57 -6.49 -0.31
CA VAL A 226 -7.65 -7.00 -1.31
C VAL A 226 -7.62 -6.06 -2.51
N LEU A 227 -6.42 -5.61 -2.88
CA LEU A 227 -6.17 -4.88 -4.12
C LEU A 227 -5.77 -5.89 -5.21
N HIS A 228 -6.56 -5.98 -6.27
CA HIS A 228 -6.30 -6.86 -7.40
C HIS A 228 -5.63 -6.09 -8.53
N VAL A 229 -4.63 -6.74 -9.15
CA VAL A 229 -3.81 -6.23 -10.25
C VAL A 229 -3.83 -7.15 -11.45
#